data_AF-A0A1C8ZW09-F1
#
_entry.id   AF-A0A1C8ZW09-F1
#
_cell.length_a   1.000
_cell.length_b   1.000
_cell.length_c   1.000
_cell.angle_alpha   90.00
_cell.angle_beta   90.00
_cell.angle_gamma   90.00
#
_symmetry.space_group_name_H-M   'P 1'
#
loop_
_entity.id
_entity.type
_entity.pdbx_description
1 polymer ?
#
loop_
_entity_poly.entity_id
_entity_poly.type
_entity_poly.pdbx_seq_one_letter_code
_entity_poly.pdbx_strand_id
1 'polypeptide(L)'
;MSSATPTPSNVVLIGKKPVMNYVLAALTLLNQGVSEIVIKARGRAISKAVDTVEIVRNRFLPDKIEIKEIRIGSQVVTSQDGKQSRVSTIEIAIRKK
;
A
#
# COMPACT_ATOMS: atom_id res chain seq x y z
N MET A 1 16.20 17.21 24.72
CA MET A 1 14.94 16.46 24.49
C MET A 1 14.93 16.02 23.04
N SER A 2 15.09 14.72 22.78
CA SER A 2 15.16 14.17 21.42
C SER A 2 13.77 14.26 20.77
N SER A 3 13.64 15.11 19.75
CA SER A 3 12.44 15.20 18.94
C SER A 3 12.31 13.91 18.12
N ALA A 4 11.39 13.03 18.52
CA ALA A 4 11.00 11.88 17.71
C ALA A 4 10.39 12.41 16.40
N THR A 5 11.18 12.40 15.33
CA THR A 5 10.66 12.59 13.97
C THR A 5 9.64 11.48 13.75
N PRO A 6 8.37 11.78 13.38
CA PRO A 6 7.42 10.73 13.09
C PRO A 6 8.02 9.88 11.96
N THR A 7 8.30 8.61 12.25
CA THR A 7 8.80 7.66 11.26
C THR A 7 7.82 7.71 10.08
N PRO A 8 8.27 8.02 8.85
CA PRO A 8 7.37 8.01 7.71
C PRO A 8 6.70 6.65 7.66
N SER A 9 5.37 6.65 7.80
CA SER A 9 4.58 5.42 7.78
C SER A 9 4.91 4.68 6.49
N ASN A 10 5.40 3.45 6.61
CA ASN A 10 5.74 2.61 5.47
C ASN A 10 4.49 2.07 4.75
N VAL A 11 3.31 2.65 5.02
CA VAL A 11 2.02 2.19 4.52
C VAL A 11 1.48 3.14 3.46
N VAL A 12 1.09 2.60 2.31
CA VAL A 12 0.38 3.32 1.25
C VAL A 12 -1.08 2.86 1.21
N LEU A 13 -2.01 3.75 1.54
CA LEU A 13 -3.45 3.47 1.52
C LEU A 13 -4.05 3.77 0.14
N ILE A 14 -4.59 2.75 -0.52
CA ILE A 14 -5.19 2.89 -1.85
C ILE A 14 -6.66 3.27 -1.73
N GLY A 15 -7.04 4.33 -2.44
CA GLY A 15 -8.43 4.82 -2.52
C GLY A 15 -8.79 5.29 -3.92
N LYS A 16 -9.46 6.46 -4.01
CA LYS A 16 -10.06 6.94 -5.26
C LYS A 16 -9.09 7.67 -6.21
N LYS A 17 -7.90 8.09 -5.76
CA LYS A 17 -6.92 8.78 -6.63
C LYS A 17 -6.49 7.89 -7.83
N PRO A 18 -6.00 8.48 -8.95
CA PRO A 18 -5.41 7.73 -10.05
C PRO A 18 -4.21 6.88 -9.61
N VAL A 19 -4.00 5.73 -10.26
CA VAL A 19 -2.97 4.73 -9.86
C VAL A 19 -1.57 5.31 -9.75
N MET A 20 -1.19 6.22 -10.67
CA MET A 20 0.13 6.83 -10.68
C MET A 20 0.46 7.65 -9.43
N ASN A 21 -0.54 8.16 -8.71
CA ASN A 21 -0.30 8.86 -7.44
C ASN A 21 0.25 7.91 -6.37
N TYR A 22 -0.24 6.67 -6.34
CA TYR A 22 0.24 5.67 -5.37
C TYR A 22 1.58 5.08 -5.78
N VAL A 23 1.83 4.94 -7.09
CA VAL A 23 3.15 4.57 -7.63
C VAL A 23 4.19 5.60 -7.20
N LEU A 24 3.92 6.90 -7.38
CA LEU A 24 4.83 7.96 -6.93
C LEU A 24 5.03 7.95 -5.42
N ALA A 25 3.97 7.75 -4.63
CA ALA A 25 4.09 7.64 -3.17
C ALA A 25 4.98 6.46 -2.74
N ALA A 26 4.80 5.29 -3.36
CA ALA A 26 5.62 4.11 -3.12
C ALA A 26 7.11 4.35 -3.47
N LEU A 27 7.38 4.96 -4.64
CA LEU A 27 8.74 5.30 -5.06
C LEU A 27 9.40 6.31 -4.12
N THR A 28 8.66 7.33 -3.66
CA THR A 28 9.17 8.32 -2.70
C THR A 28 9.61 7.65 -1.40
N LEU A 29 8.79 6.77 -0.83
CA LEU A 29 9.14 6.04 0.41
C LEU A 29 10.37 5.15 0.21
N LEU A 30 10.40 4.38 -0.88
CA LEU A 30 11.54 3.52 -1.23
C LEU A 30 12.84 4.32 -1.40
N ASN A 31 12.77 5.51 -2.01
CA ASN A 31 13.92 6.40 -2.22
C ASN A 31 14.37 7.10 -0.93
N GLN A 32 13.48 7.30 0.04
CA GLN A 32 13.80 7.81 1.39
C GLN A 32 14.47 6.76 2.29
N GLY A 33 14.79 5.57 1.76
CA GLY A 33 15.48 4.52 2.50
C GLY A 33 14.55 3.57 3.26
N VAL A 34 13.22 3.68 3.09
CA VAL A 34 12.27 2.70 3.62
C VAL A 34 12.44 1.40 2.82
N SER A 35 13.03 0.38 3.42
CA SER A 35 13.38 -0.88 2.74
C SER A 35 12.17 -1.76 2.43
N GLU A 36 11.10 -1.62 3.22
CA GLU A 36 9.85 -2.39 3.09
C GLU A 36 8.65 -1.47 3.23
N ILE A 37 7.76 -1.50 2.22
CA ILE A 37 6.50 -0.76 2.24
C ILE A 37 5.32 -1.72 2.12
N VAL A 38 4.18 -1.34 2.71
CA VAL A 38 2.95 -2.12 2.70
C VAL A 38 1.85 -1.34 1.98
N ILE A 39 1.38 -1.87 0.86
CA ILE A 39 0.27 -1.33 0.11
C ILE A 39 -1.01 -1.96 0.66
N LYS A 40 -1.91 -1.15 1.24
CA LYS A 40 -3.17 -1.62 1.80
C LYS A 40 -4.36 -1.09 1.01
N ALA A 41 -5.31 -1.97 0.74
CA ALA A 41 -6.55 -1.61 0.05
C ALA A 41 -7.72 -2.45 0.54
N ARG A 42 -8.93 -1.99 0.21
CA ARG A 42 -10.17 -2.72 0.52
C ARG A 42 -11.22 -2.54 -0.58
N GLY A 43 -12.08 -3.55 -0.71
CA GLY A 43 -13.15 -3.59 -1.72
C GLY A 43 -12.62 -3.36 -3.14
N ARG A 44 -13.30 -2.51 -3.91
CA ARG A 44 -12.95 -2.24 -5.32
C ARG A 44 -11.55 -1.63 -5.52
N ALA A 45 -10.91 -1.13 -4.46
CA ALA A 45 -9.55 -0.59 -4.55
C ALA A 45 -8.46 -1.67 -4.62
N ILE A 46 -8.81 -2.95 -4.40
CA ILE A 46 -7.87 -4.09 -4.43
C ILE A 46 -7.15 -4.18 -5.78
N SER A 47 -7.87 -4.10 -6.90
CA SER A 47 -7.26 -4.14 -8.23
C SER A 47 -6.21 -3.04 -8.41
N LYS A 48 -6.49 -1.83 -7.94
CA LYS A 48 -5.56 -0.70 -8.02
C LYS A 48 -4.32 -0.88 -7.12
N ALA A 49 -4.44 -1.62 -6.02
CA ALA A 49 -3.29 -1.98 -5.19
C ALA A 49 -2.33 -2.91 -5.93
N VAL A 50 -2.88 -3.93 -6.60
CA VAL A 50 -2.12 -4.84 -7.45
C VAL A 50 -1.48 -4.07 -8.60
N ASP A 51 -2.23 -3.22 -9.31
CA ASP A 51 -1.68 -2.39 -10.39
C ASP A 51 -0.53 -1.51 -9.92
N THR A 52 -0.66 -0.91 -8.73
CA THR A 52 0.40 -0.06 -8.14
C THR A 52 1.69 -0.87 -7.95
N VAL A 53 1.58 -2.08 -7.39
CA VAL A 53 2.73 -2.96 -7.14
C VAL A 53 3.36 -3.43 -8.45
N GLU A 54 2.54 -3.88 -9.41
CA GLU A 54 3.03 -4.33 -10.72
C GLU A 54 3.73 -3.22 -11.49
N ILE A 55 3.18 -2.00 -11.48
CA ILE A 55 3.82 -0.85 -12.12
C ILE A 55 5.16 -0.53 -11.44
N VAL A 56 5.22 -0.53 -10.11
CA VAL A 56 6.47 -0.27 -9.38
C VAL A 56 7.53 -1.30 -9.75
N ARG A 57 7.23 -2.61 -9.65
CA ARG A 57 8.22 -3.68 -9.84
C ARG A 57 8.59 -3.93 -11.30
N ASN A 58 7.69 -3.70 -12.26
CA ASN A 58 7.96 -4.01 -13.68
C ASN A 58 8.42 -2.79 -14.48
N ARG A 59 7.91 -1.59 -14.17
CA ARG A 59 8.19 -0.38 -14.96
C ARG A 59 9.27 0.51 -14.34
N PHE A 60 9.27 0.70 -13.02
CA PHE A 60 10.13 1.68 -12.37
C PHE A 60 11.37 1.07 -11.71
N LEU A 61 11.21 -0.09 -11.08
CA LEU A 61 12.28 -0.78 -10.35
C LEU A 61 12.36 -2.26 -10.78
N PRO A 62 12.56 -2.54 -12.10
CA PRO A 62 12.71 -3.89 -12.61
C PRO A 62 13.82 -4.63 -11.85
N ASP A 63 13.51 -5.86 -11.45
CA ASP A 63 14.39 -6.77 -10.69
C ASP A 63 14.93 -6.27 -9.34
N LYS A 64 14.57 -5.07 -8.90
CA LYS A 64 15.02 -4.45 -7.64
C LYS A 64 14.00 -4.57 -6.50
N ILE A 65 12.78 -4.97 -6.81
CA ILE A 65 11.68 -5.13 -5.86
C ILE A 65 11.24 -6.58 -5.83
N GLU A 66 10.96 -7.09 -4.64
CA GLU A 66 10.33 -8.39 -4.44
C GLU A 66 9.07 -8.27 -3.57
N ILE A 67 8.12 -9.19 -3.80
CA ILE A 67 6.93 -9.34 -2.98
C ILE A 67 7.33 -10.18 -1.76
N LYS A 68 7.26 -9.60 -0.57
CA LYS A 68 7.54 -10.29 0.68
C LYS A 68 6.35 -11.13 1.11
N GLU A 69 5.15 -10.54 1.10
CA GLU A 69 3.94 -11.19 1.59
C GLU A 69 2.69 -10.54 0.99
N ILE A 70 1.66 -11.37 0.75
CA ILE A 70 0.31 -10.91 0.39
C ILE A 70 -0.67 -11.50 1.40
N ARG A 71 -1.40 -10.64 2.10
CA ARG A 71 -2.47 -11.03 3.03
C ARG A 71 -3.80 -10.54 2.49
N ILE A 72 -4.80 -11.42 2.50
CA ILE A 72 -6.19 -11.06 2.21
C ILE A 72 -7.05 -11.32 3.43
N GLY A 73 -8.14 -10.59 3.56
CA GLY A 73 -9.05 -10.76 4.67
C GLY A 73 -10.39 -10.09 4.47
N SER A 74 -11.11 -9.93 5.58
CA SER A 74 -12.37 -9.21 5.64
C SER A 74 -12.38 -8.38 6.90
N GLN A 75 -12.74 -7.10 6.78
CA GLN A 75 -12.87 -6.18 7.91
C GLN A 75 -14.32 -5.73 8.05
N VAL A 76 -14.81 -5.68 9.29
CA VAL A 76 -16.10 -5.05 9.59
C VAL A 76 -15.92 -3.54 9.55
N VAL A 77 -16.71 -2.88 8.72
CA VAL A 77 -16.74 -1.42 8.57
C VAL A 77 -18.13 -0.94 8.97
N THR A 78 -18.16 0.03 9.88
CA THR A 78 -19.38 0.73 10.27
C THR A 78 -19.57 1.93 9.35
N SER A 79 -20.69 1.94 8.64
CA SER A 79 -21.13 3.08 7.82
C SER A 79 -21.59 4.24 8.70
N GLN A 80 -21.73 5.43 8.12
CA GLN A 80 -22.19 6.62 8.84
C GLN A 80 -23.61 6.46 9.43
N ASP A 81 -24.44 5.61 8.82
CA ASP A 81 -25.78 5.25 9.30
C ASP A 81 -25.77 4.15 10.39
N GLY A 82 -24.60 3.78 10.90
CA GLY A 82 -24.43 2.77 11.95
C GLY A 82 -24.50 1.31 11.47
N LYS A 83 -24.78 1.06 10.18
CA LYS A 83 -24.82 -0.30 9.64
C LYS A 83 -23.41 -0.87 9.53
N GLN A 84 -23.26 -2.11 9.97
CA GLN A 84 -22.03 -2.87 9.79
C GLN A 84 -22.05 -3.63 8.48
N SER A 85 -20.94 -3.60 7.76
CA SER A 85 -20.73 -4.39 6.55
C SER A 85 -19.33 -5.00 6.56
N ARG A 86 -19.18 -6.16 5.93
CA ARG A 86 -17.87 -6.77 5.72
C ARG A 86 -17.29 -6.30 4.39
N VAL A 87 -16.05 -5.86 4.41
CA VAL A 87 -15.33 -5.42 3.21
C VAL A 87 -14.05 -6.25 3.08
N SER A 88 -13.84 -6.86 1.91
CA SER A 88 -12.59 -7.57 1.63
C SER A 88 -11.39 -6.64 1.71
N THR A 89 -10.29 -7.10 2.29
CA THR A 89 -9.03 -6.35 2.43
C THR A 89 -7.89 -7.07 1.74
N ILE A 90 -6.90 -6.29 1.30
CA ILE A 90 -5.61 -6.80 0.84
C ILE A 90 -4.49 -5.97 1.45
N GLU A 91 -3.40 -6.63 1.85
CA GLU A 91 -2.13 -6.03 2.21
C GLU A 91 -1.04 -6.69 1.37
N ILE A 92 -0.26 -5.88 0.65
CA ILE A 92 0.86 -6.35 -0.16
C ILE A 92 2.13 -5.70 0.40
N ALA A 93 2.97 -6.50 1.06
CA ALA A 93 4.28 -6.06 1.51
C ALA A 93 5.30 -6.29 0.38
N ILE A 94 5.98 -5.21 -0.02
CA ILE A 94 7.08 -5.27 -0.98
C ILE A 94 8.34 -4.70 -0.36
N ARG A 95 9.48 -5.23 -0.74
CA ARG A 95 10.78 -4.75 -0.27
C ARG A 95 11.79 -4.63 -1.40
N LYS A 96 12.80 -3.80 -1.21
CA LYS A 96 14.00 -3.82 -2.04
C LYS A 96 14.72 -5.15 -1.84
N LYS A 97 15.22 -5.72 -2.94
CA LYS A 97 16.20 -6.82 -2.88
C LYS A 97 17.52 -6.32 -2.31
#